data_AF-A0A7C3NWE9-F1
#
_entry.id   AF-A0A7C3NWE9-F1
#
_cell.length_a   1.000
_cell.length_b   1.000
_cell.length_c   1.000
_cell.angle_alpha   90.00
_cell.angle_beta   90.00
_cell.angle_gamma   90.00
#
_symmetry.space_group_name_H-M   'P 1'
#
loop_
_entity.id
_entity.type
_entity.pdbx_description
1 polymer ?
#
loop_
_entity_poly.entity_id
_entity_poly.type
_entity_poly.pdbx_seq_one_letter_code
_entity_poly.pdbx_strand_id
1 'polypeptide(L)' 'MKGLVYQNFHIVAIARLNEKTGYWLPSVRVSWRNAGEEQQVEFQGPADRFKTQEEAENHALSMGKQWIDNKTPLP' A
#
# COMPACT_ATOMS: atom_id res chain seq x y z
N MET A 1 -8.54 -7.02 -2.74
CA MET A 1 -8.00 -6.21 -1.63
C MET A 1 -7.18 -7.14 -0.78
N LYS A 2 -5.98 -6.73 -0.36
CA LYS A 2 -5.09 -7.53 0.50
C LYS A 2 -4.73 -6.74 1.75
N GLY A 3 -4.67 -7.41 2.90
CA GLY A 3 -4.30 -6.79 4.18
C GLY A 3 -3.27 -7.64 4.91
N LEU A 4 -2.29 -7.01 5.56
CA LEU A 4 -1.33 -7.71 6.42
C LEU A 4 -0.77 -6.78 7.51
N VAL A 5 -0.27 -7.37 8.58
CA VAL A 5 0.50 -6.66 9.61
C VAL A 5 2.00 -6.85 9.33
N TYR A 6 2.77 -5.76 9.33
CA TYR A 6 4.21 -5.75 9.10
C TYR A 6 4.90 -4.76 10.06
N GLN A 7 5.84 -5.24 10.87
CA GLN A 7 6.57 -4.43 11.86
C GLN A 7 5.68 -3.54 12.77
N ASN A 8 4.53 -4.07 13.23
CA ASN A 8 3.49 -3.34 14.00
C ASN A 8 2.72 -2.25 13.23
N PHE A 9 2.87 -2.18 11.91
CA PHE A 9 2.02 -1.39 11.02
C PHE A 9 0.99 -2.31 10.34
N HIS A 10 -0.22 -1.82 10.13
CA HIS A 10 -1.25 -2.49 9.35
C HIS A 10 -1.23 -1.93 7.92
N ILE A 11 -0.99 -2.79 6.94
CA ILE A 11 -0.96 -2.45 5.52
C ILE A 11 -2.25 -2.95 4.87
N VAL A 12 -2.95 -2.08 4.16
CA VAL A 12 -4.10 -2.40 3.33
C VAL A 12 -3.79 -2.00 1.89
N ALA A 13 -3.63 -3.00 1.03
CA ALA A 13 -3.43 -2.84 -0.41
C ALA A 13 -4.77 -2.90 -1.16
N ILE A 14 -4.99 -1.88 -1.97
CA ILE A 14 -6.20 -1.64 -2.75
C ILE A 14 -5.77 -1.44 -4.20
N ALA A 15 -6.52 -1.97 -5.14
CA ALA A 15 -6.37 -1.63 -6.56
C ALA A 15 -7.68 -1.06 -7.08
N ARG A 16 -7.59 0.04 -7.84
CA ARG A 16 -8.75 0.69 -8.48
C ARG A 16 -8.56 0.66 -9.99
N LEU A 17 -9.54 0.14 -10.72
CA LEU A 17 -9.48 0.14 -12.18
C LEU A 17 -9.64 1.58 -12.69
N ASN A 18 -8.70 2.02 -13.53
CA ASN A 18 -8.86 3.22 -14.33
C ASN A 18 -9.56 2.85 -15.64
N GLU A 19 -10.86 3.10 -15.74
CA GLU A 19 -11.66 2.72 -16.91
C GLU A 19 -11.20 3.40 -18.21
N LYS A 20 -10.54 4.56 -18.12
CA LYS A 20 -10.04 5.27 -19.32
C LYS A 20 -8.83 4.59 -19.94
N THR A 21 -7.96 4.00 -19.12
CA THR A 21 -6.69 3.43 -19.56
C THR A 21 -6.67 1.91 -19.51
N GLY A 22 -7.64 1.29 -18.84
CA GLY A 22 -7.72 -0.15 -18.61
C GLY A 22 -6.62 -0.67 -17.66
N TYR A 23 -5.90 0.21 -16.96
CA TYR A 23 -4.88 -0.16 -15.99
C TYR A 23 -5.43 -0.08 -14.56
N TRP A 24 -4.90 -0.94 -13.70
CA TRP A 24 -5.20 -0.91 -12.27
C TRP A 24 -4.23 0.03 -11.55
N LEU A 25 -4.78 0.98 -10.82
CA LEU A 25 -4.06 1.91 -9.96
C LEU A 25 -3.84 1.25 -8.58
N PRO A 26 -2.59 0.93 -8.21
CA PRO A 26 -2.26 0.47 -6.86
C PRO A 26 -2.38 1.64 -5.88
N SER A 27 -3.05 1.39 -4.75
CA SER A 27 -3.13 2.29 -3.61
C SER A 27 -2.84 1.49 -2.34
N VAL A 28 -2.11 2.09 -1.41
CA VAL A 28 -1.82 1.46 -0.13
C VAL A 28 -2.16 2.42 1.00
N ARG A 29 -2.85 1.89 2.01
CA ARG A 29 -3.06 2.56 3.28
C ARG A 29 -2.24 1.84 4.35
N VAL A 30 -1.44 2.59 5.09
CA VAL A 30 -0.66 2.07 6.21
C VAL A 30 -1.14 2.78 7.48
N SER A 31 -1.52 2.02 8.51
CA SER A 31 -1.89 2.56 9.81
C SER A 31 -1.07 1.96 10.95
N TRP A 32 -0.86 2.72 12.02
CA TRP A 32 -0.11 2.29 13.20
C TRP A 32 -0.57 3.09 14.43
N ARG A 33 -0.22 2.63 15.63
CA ARG A 33 -0.43 3.42 16.86
C ARG A 33 0.85 4.13 17.28
N ASN A 34 0.74 5.41 17.63
CA ASN A 34 1.81 6.19 18.23
C ASN A 34 1.27 6.93 19.46
N ALA A 35 1.90 6.75 20.63
CA ALA A 35 1.46 7.35 21.89
C ALA A 35 -0.04 7.15 22.23
N GLY A 36 -0.62 6.01 21.82
CA GLY A 36 -2.03 5.70 22.04
C GLY A 36 -2.99 6.21 20.96
N GLU A 37 -2.51 7.04 20.04
CA GLU A 37 -3.30 7.57 18.91
C GLU A 37 -3.08 6.73 17.65
N GLU A 38 -4.15 6.54 16.87
CA GLU A 38 -4.06 5.92 15.55
C GLU A 38 -3.55 6.93 14.52
N GLN A 39 -2.52 6.53 13.80
CA GLN A 39 -1.90 7.26 12.70
C GLN A 39 -2.13 6.49 11.40
N GLN A 40 -2.26 7.21 10.29
CA GLN A 40 -2.38 6.58 8.98
C GLN A 40 -1.75 7.44 7.88
N VAL A 41 -1.32 6.76 6.82
CA VAL A 41 -0.92 7.37 5.56
C VAL A 41 -1.54 6.58 4.41
N GLU A 42 -1.94 7.27 3.34
CA GLU A 42 -2.39 6.65 2.10
C GLU A 42 -1.58 7.22 0.94
N PHE A 43 -1.11 6.36 0.05
CA PHE A 43 -0.36 6.76 -1.13
C PHE A 43 -0.58 5.79 -2.29
N GLN A 44 -0.39 6.31 -3.51
CA GLN A 44 -0.68 5.61 -4.76
C GLN A 44 0.60 5.35 -5.55
N GLY A 45 0.60 4.26 -6.31
CA GLY A 45 1.69 3.92 -7.23
C GLY A 45 1.37 4.29 -8.68
N PRO A 46 2.13 3.75 -9.64
CA PRO A 46 1.95 4.04 -11.07
C PRO A 46 0.58 3.62 -11.60
N ALA A 47 -0.07 4.50 -12.36
CA ALA A 47 -1.43 4.32 -12.89
C ALA A 47 -1.50 3.65 -14.28
N ASP A 48 -0.36 3.26 -14.84
CA ASP A 48 -0.17 2.92 -16.25
C ASP A 48 0.53 1.57 -16.47
N ARG A 49 0.76 0.80 -15.41
CA ARG A 49 1.59 -0.43 -15.46
C ARG A 49 0.81 -1.74 -15.31
N PHE A 50 -0.20 -1.80 -14.46
CA PHE A 50 -0.78 -3.08 -14.01
C PHE A 50 -2.03 -3.43 -14.81
N LYS A 51 -2.05 -4.62 -15.41
CA LYS A 51 -3.19 -5.08 -16.23
C LYS A 51 -4.19 -5.89 -15.42
N THR A 52 -3.77 -6.43 -14.29
CA THR A 52 -4.66 -7.16 -13.38
C THR A 52 -4.77 -6.49 -12.02
N GLN A 53 -5.90 -6.70 -11.37
CA GLN A 53 -6.13 -6.24 -9.99
C GLN A 53 -5.08 -6.83 -9.04
N GLU A 54 -4.75 -8.12 -9.22
CA GLU A 54 -3.80 -8.82 -8.36
C GLU A 54 -2.39 -8.26 -8.46
N GLU A 55 -1.90 -7.95 -9.66
CA GLU A 55 -0.59 -7.32 -9.86
C GLU A 55 -0.51 -5.97 -9.13
N ALA A 56 -1.54 -5.14 -9.26
CA ALA A 56 -1.61 -3.86 -8.57
C ALA A 56 -1.66 -4.02 -7.05
N GLU A 57 -2.43 -4.97 -6.52
CA GLU A 57 -2.49 -5.24 -5.08
C GLU A 57 -1.16 -5.77 -4.53
N ASN A 58 -0.49 -6.67 -5.25
CA ASN A 58 0.83 -7.17 -4.87
C ASN A 58 1.89 -6.05 -4.88
N HIS A 59 1.83 -5.16 -5.87
CA HIS A 59 2.70 -3.99 -5.92
C HIS A 59 2.42 -3.03 -4.76
N ALA A 60 1.14 -2.72 -4.48
CA ALA A 60 0.74 -1.88 -3.35
C ALA A 60 1.21 -2.45 -1.99
N LEU A 61 1.17 -3.78 -1.81
CA LEU A 61 1.75 -4.42 -0.62
C LEU A 61 3.27 -4.19 -0.52
N SER A 62 3.99 -4.33 -1.64
CA SER A 62 5.43 -4.08 -1.68
C SER A 62 5.77 -2.63 -1.34
N MET A 63 5.01 -1.67 -1.90
CA MET A 63 5.13 -0.25 -1.60
C MET A 63 4.91 0.05 -0.10
N GLY A 64 3.90 -0.57 0.52
CA GLY A 64 3.64 -0.42 1.95
C GLY A 64 4.81 -0.89 2.81
N LYS A 65 5.40 -2.06 2.48
CA LYS A 65 6.57 -2.60 3.18
C LYS A 65 7.79 -1.68 3.04
N GLN A 66 8.10 -1.25 1.82
CA GLN A 66 9.21 -0.33 1.54
C GLN A 66 9.08 0.99 2.29
N TRP A 67 7.87 1.53 2.40
CA TRP A 67 7.63 2.75 3.16
C TRP A 67 7.91 2.54 4.66
N ILE A 68 7.51 1.40 5.22
CA ILE A 68 7.79 1.03 6.62
C ILE A 68 9.29 0.84 6.83
N ASP A 69 9.97 0.12 5.93
CA ASP A 69 11.41 -0.12 6.00
C ASP A 69 12.22 1.19 5.96
N ASN A 70 11.78 2.17 5.17
CA ASN A 70 12.40 3.49 5.12
C ASN A 70 12.06 4.36 6.35
N LYS A 71 10.93 4.10 7.02
CA LYS A 71 10.49 4.85 8.21
C LYS A 71 11.14 4.34 9.49
N THR A 72 11.41 3.05 9.56
CA THR A 72 12.05 2.39 10.69
C THR A 72 13.48 2.06 10.26
N PRO A 73 14.49 2.88 10.59
CA PRO A 73 15.87 2.47 10.35
C PRO A 73 16.08 1.13 11.05
N LEU A 74 16.41 0.11 10.27
CA LEU A 74 16.78 -1.20 10.80
C LEU A 74 17.91 -0.99 11.83
N PRO A 75 17.82 -1.60 13.02
CA PRO A 75 18.87 -1.51 14.03
C PRO A 75 20.21 -2.05 13.53
#